data_AF-A0A249E5V7-F1
#
_entry.id   AF-A0A249E5V7-F1
#
_cell.length_a   1.000
_cell.length_b   1.000
_cell.length_c   1.000
_cell.angle_alpha   90.00
_cell.angle_beta   90.00
_cell.angle_gamma   90.00
#
_symmetry.space_group_name_H-M   'P 1'
#
loop_
_entity.id
_entity.type
_entity.pdbx_description
1 polymer ?
#
loop_
_entity_poly.entity_id
_entity_poly.type
_entity_poly.pdbx_seq_one_letter_code
_entity_poly.pdbx_strand_id
1 'polypeptide(L)'
;MYFTNEISTNYKRPKCNPNKPHFACFLVSAHIDDTEKFDGCVARDKFFHKLSSYKRIRSGGKYLNNEARVVPKENTREWLSECKFVIAYENKTYEGYVTEKPFQAYLAGAAPIYYADKSYVKDVNPKAVIFAKDFASEEDLYNYIISVDQNDEKYCEIYNNSIVPNSLNNYPIIKEKLKGKLLPLLPLLNEK
;
A
#
# COMPACT_ATOMS: atom_id res chain seq x y z
N MET A 1 7.28 12.35 2.51
CA MET A 1 8.29 11.56 3.24
C MET A 1 8.15 11.86 4.72
N TYR A 2 7.79 10.87 5.52
CA TYR A 2 7.82 10.96 6.97
C TYR A 2 9.26 10.66 7.39
N PHE A 3 10.06 11.71 7.62
CA PHE A 3 11.39 11.56 8.17
C PHE A 3 11.41 12.21 9.54
N THR A 4 11.41 11.38 10.57
CA THR A 4 12.01 11.74 11.85
C THR A 4 13.49 11.36 11.75
N ASN A 5 14.39 12.21 12.24
CA ASN A 5 15.83 11.93 12.25
C ASN A 5 16.22 10.73 13.14
N GLU A 6 15.26 10.16 13.86
CA GLU A 6 15.35 8.88 14.54
C GLU A 6 14.80 7.76 13.65
N ILE A 7 15.69 7.07 12.92
CA ILE A 7 15.34 5.83 12.23
C ILE A 7 15.37 4.72 13.29
N SER A 8 14.27 4.55 14.02
CA SER A 8 14.05 3.33 14.78
C SER A 8 13.73 2.20 13.80
N THR A 9 14.67 1.27 13.62
CA THR A 9 14.45 0.04 12.83
C THR A 9 13.58 -0.99 13.58
N ASN A 10 13.17 -0.70 14.81
CA ASN A 10 12.45 -1.60 15.70
C ASN A 10 10.92 -1.64 15.45
N TYR A 11 10.45 -1.28 14.26
CA TYR A 11 9.02 -1.41 13.96
C TYR A 11 8.60 -2.89 14.07
N LYS A 12 7.75 -3.18 15.04
CA LYS A 12 7.08 -4.48 15.19
C LYS A 12 5.63 -4.32 14.78
N ARG A 13 5.22 -5.04 13.74
CA ARG A 13 3.81 -5.11 13.34
C ARG A 13 3.01 -5.65 14.54
N PRO A 14 1.89 -5.00 14.95
CA PRO A 14 1.03 -5.53 15.99
C PRO A 14 0.53 -6.94 15.67
N LYS A 15 -0.04 -7.65 16.65
CA LYS A 15 -0.75 -8.91 16.35
C LYS A 15 -1.92 -8.62 15.42
N CYS A 16 -2.25 -9.58 14.56
CA CYS A 16 -3.44 -9.50 13.73
C CYS A 16 -4.67 -9.16 14.58
N ASN A 17 -5.42 -8.15 14.17
CA ASN A 17 -6.71 -7.80 14.76
C ASN A 17 -7.75 -7.77 13.64
N PRO A 18 -8.57 -8.82 13.47
CA PRO A 18 -9.64 -8.83 12.48
C PRO A 18 -10.81 -7.90 12.86
N ASN A 19 -10.97 -7.55 14.13
CA ASN A 19 -12.04 -6.70 14.66
C ASN A 19 -11.65 -5.22 14.64
N LYS A 20 -11.28 -4.71 13.46
CA LYS A 20 -11.06 -3.27 13.26
C LYS A 20 -12.41 -2.54 13.23
N PRO A 21 -12.48 -1.28 13.69
CA PRO A 21 -13.74 -0.53 13.69
C PRO A 21 -14.27 -0.24 12.28
N HIS A 22 -13.41 -0.27 11.26
CA HIS A 22 -13.80 0.01 9.88
C HIS A 22 -13.33 -1.07 8.92
N PHE A 23 -14.15 -1.29 7.88
CA PHE A 23 -13.89 -2.28 6.85
C PHE A 23 -12.69 -1.91 5.98
N ALA A 24 -12.75 -0.78 5.28
CA ALA A 24 -11.70 -0.35 4.37
C ALA A 24 -11.50 1.16 4.38
N CYS A 25 -10.27 1.57 4.07
CA CYS A 25 -9.86 2.96 3.95
C CYS A 25 -9.38 3.27 2.52
N PHE A 26 -9.59 4.51 2.10
CA PHE A 26 -9.22 5.09 0.82
C PHE A 26 -8.59 6.47 1.04
N LEU A 27 -7.39 6.71 0.49
CA LEU A 27 -6.66 7.95 0.69
C LEU A 27 -6.07 8.45 -0.62
N VAL A 28 -6.84 9.26 -1.34
CA VAL A 28 -6.48 9.77 -2.67
C VAL A 28 -6.73 11.26 -2.74
N SER A 29 -5.77 12.02 -3.28
CA SER A 29 -5.88 13.48 -3.37
C SER A 29 -6.37 14.01 -4.72
N ALA A 30 -6.30 13.21 -5.78
CA ALA A 30 -6.66 13.66 -7.12
C ALA A 30 -7.24 12.50 -7.93
N HIS A 31 -8.24 12.84 -8.73
CA HIS A 31 -8.77 12.00 -9.79
C HIS A 31 -8.05 12.30 -11.09
N ILE A 32 -7.79 11.25 -11.86
CA ILE A 32 -7.26 11.36 -13.22
C ILE A 32 -8.00 10.34 -14.07
N ASP A 33 -8.72 10.82 -15.08
CA ASP A 33 -9.49 10.01 -16.04
C ASP A 33 -8.74 9.95 -17.38
N ASP A 34 -7.57 9.32 -17.36
CA ASP A 34 -6.75 9.07 -18.55
C ASP A 34 -6.25 7.62 -18.44
N THR A 35 -6.94 6.70 -19.09
CA THR A 35 -6.65 5.26 -19.04
C THR A 35 -5.31 4.89 -19.67
N GLU A 36 -4.85 5.66 -20.66
CA GLU A 36 -3.57 5.40 -21.33
C GLU A 36 -2.39 5.80 -20.43
N LYS A 37 -2.54 6.87 -19.66
CA LYS A 37 -1.46 7.37 -18.79
C LYS A 37 -1.58 6.93 -17.35
N PHE A 38 -2.78 6.63 -16.86
CA PHE A 38 -3.08 6.39 -15.45
C PHE A 38 -4.12 5.28 -15.26
N ASP A 39 -3.87 4.12 -15.89
CA ASP A 39 -4.68 2.90 -15.77
C ASP A 39 -5.01 2.54 -14.31
N GLY A 40 -4.05 2.75 -13.40
CA GLY A 40 -4.21 2.51 -11.98
C GLY A 40 -5.20 3.45 -11.28
N CYS A 41 -5.27 4.73 -11.69
CA CYS A 41 -6.30 5.66 -11.19
C CYS A 41 -7.71 5.20 -11.59
N VAL A 42 -7.90 4.82 -12.85
CA VAL A 42 -9.20 4.39 -13.36
C VAL A 42 -9.64 3.07 -12.70
N ALA A 43 -8.74 2.09 -12.61
CA ALA A 43 -9.00 0.83 -11.92
C ALA A 43 -9.32 1.04 -10.44
N ARG A 44 -8.63 1.96 -9.78
CA ARG A 44 -8.84 2.29 -8.37
C ARG A 44 -10.23 2.87 -8.12
N ASP A 45 -10.65 3.82 -8.95
CA ASP A 45 -11.90 4.54 -8.74
C ASP A 45 -13.10 3.63 -9.02
N LYS A 46 -13.01 2.82 -10.09
CA LYS A 46 -13.99 1.76 -10.38
C LYS A 46 -14.11 0.78 -9.22
N PHE A 47 -12.97 0.31 -8.69
CA PHE A 47 -12.95 -0.64 -7.60
C PHE A 47 -13.46 -0.04 -6.28
N PHE A 48 -13.16 1.22 -5.98
CA PHE A 48 -13.71 1.94 -4.83
C PHE A 48 -15.24 1.94 -4.86
N HIS A 49 -15.85 2.28 -6.01
CA HIS A 49 -17.31 2.29 -6.14
C HIS A 49 -17.91 0.89 -6.02
N LYS A 50 -17.30 -0.10 -6.68
CA LYS A 50 -17.75 -1.50 -6.60
C LYS A 50 -17.72 -2.01 -5.15
N LEU A 51 -16.58 -1.87 -4.46
CA LEU A 51 -16.39 -2.37 -3.12
C LEU A 51 -17.24 -1.61 -2.08
N SER A 52 -17.55 -0.33 -2.33
CA SER A 52 -18.47 0.46 -1.49
C SER A 52 -19.91 -0.06 -1.47
N SER A 53 -20.30 -0.91 -2.43
CA SER A 53 -21.62 -1.57 -2.42
C SER A 53 -21.78 -2.65 -1.34
N TYR A 54 -20.68 -3.18 -0.82
CA TYR A 54 -20.69 -4.18 0.25
C TYR A 54 -20.71 -3.53 1.64
N LYS A 55 -19.72 -2.67 1.93
CA LYS A 55 -19.58 -1.94 3.19
C LYS A 55 -18.98 -0.56 2.93
N ARG A 56 -19.28 0.40 3.78
CA ARG A 56 -18.72 1.76 3.68
C ARG A 56 -17.20 1.72 3.68
N ILE A 57 -16.61 2.34 2.67
CA ILE A 57 -15.18 2.63 2.61
C ILE A 57 -14.97 4.05 3.15
N ARG A 58 -14.13 4.20 4.16
CA ARG A 58 -13.73 5.52 4.66
C ARG A 58 -12.81 6.17 3.66
N SER A 59 -13.13 7.38 3.24
CA SER A 59 -12.34 8.13 2.28
C SER A 59 -11.88 9.45 2.88
N GLY A 60 -10.59 9.52 3.20
CA GLY A 60 -9.99 10.63 3.93
C GLY A 60 -9.17 11.58 3.07
N GLY A 61 -9.00 11.28 1.78
CA GLY A 61 -8.23 12.11 0.85
C GLY A 61 -9.03 13.32 0.35
N LYS A 62 -8.51 14.11 -0.59
CA LYS A 62 -9.29 15.19 -1.22
C LYS A 62 -10.33 14.66 -2.21
N TYR A 63 -10.08 13.49 -2.80
CA TYR A 63 -10.95 12.88 -3.80
C TYR A 63 -11.86 11.83 -3.17
N LEU A 64 -13.14 11.84 -3.56
CA LEU A 64 -14.22 11.00 -3.01
C LEU A 64 -14.31 11.04 -1.48
N ASN A 65 -13.90 12.16 -0.86
CA ASN A 65 -13.89 12.28 0.61
C ASN A 65 -15.31 12.08 1.16
N ASN A 66 -15.42 11.27 2.20
CA ASN A 66 -16.69 11.04 2.91
C ASN A 66 -16.50 11.10 4.44
N GLU A 67 -15.45 11.76 4.90
CA GLU A 67 -15.13 12.12 6.27
C GLU A 67 -15.38 13.63 6.47
N ALA A 68 -15.41 14.09 7.73
CA ALA A 68 -15.68 15.50 8.03
C ALA A 68 -14.60 16.47 7.49
N ARG A 69 -13.38 15.97 7.28
CA ARG A 69 -12.25 16.75 6.75
C ARG A 69 -11.25 15.82 6.07
N VAL A 70 -10.36 16.42 5.27
CA VAL A 70 -9.18 15.73 4.74
C VAL A 70 -8.29 15.31 5.92
N VAL A 71 -7.85 14.05 5.89
CA VAL A 71 -6.95 13.48 6.90
C VAL A 71 -5.59 14.17 6.79
N PRO A 72 -5.09 14.83 7.85
CA PRO A 72 -3.75 15.40 7.86
C PRO A 72 -2.69 14.34 7.62
N LYS A 73 -1.60 14.72 6.97
CA LYS A 73 -0.56 13.77 6.55
C LYS A 73 0.03 13.05 7.77
N GLU A 74 0.40 13.81 8.79
CA GLU A 74 0.89 13.36 10.10
C GLU A 74 0.00 12.29 10.77
N ASN A 75 -1.31 12.31 10.54
CA ASN A 75 -2.27 11.38 11.14
C ASN A 75 -2.60 10.18 10.25
N THR A 76 -2.02 10.10 9.05
CA THR A 76 -2.40 9.08 8.07
C THR A 76 -2.25 7.66 8.62
N ARG A 77 -1.15 7.37 9.32
CA ARG A 77 -0.89 6.01 9.83
C ARG A 77 -1.90 5.61 10.91
N GLU A 78 -2.21 6.52 11.82
CA GLU A 78 -3.21 6.29 12.88
C GLU A 78 -4.59 6.08 12.26
N TRP A 79 -4.99 6.95 11.33
CA TRP A 79 -6.29 6.85 10.66
C TRP A 79 -6.45 5.55 9.85
N LEU A 80 -5.42 5.17 9.08
CA LEU A 80 -5.42 3.90 8.34
C LEU A 80 -5.45 2.69 9.28
N SER A 81 -4.95 2.81 10.51
CA SER A 81 -4.89 1.70 11.46
C SER A 81 -6.26 1.24 11.96
N GLU A 82 -7.28 2.07 11.77
CA GLU A 82 -8.67 1.78 12.11
C GLU A 82 -9.39 0.92 11.06
N CYS A 83 -8.75 0.64 9.92
CA CYS A 83 -9.34 -0.13 8.82
C CYS A 83 -8.74 -1.55 8.73
N LYS A 84 -9.56 -2.56 8.38
CA LYS A 84 -9.05 -3.91 8.04
C LYS A 84 -8.24 -3.86 6.75
N PHE A 85 -8.76 -3.18 5.74
CA PHE A 85 -8.18 -3.09 4.40
C PHE A 85 -7.83 -1.64 4.00
N VAL A 86 -6.87 -1.49 3.10
CA VAL A 86 -6.58 -0.20 2.43
C VAL A 86 -6.49 -0.45 0.93
N ILE A 87 -7.23 0.33 0.14
CA ILE A 87 -7.05 0.33 -1.32
C ILE A 87 -5.76 1.09 -1.63
N ALA A 88 -4.70 0.33 -1.91
CA ALA A 88 -3.33 0.82 -2.06
C ALA A 88 -2.90 0.87 -3.54
N TYR A 89 -3.82 1.12 -4.45
CA TYR A 89 -3.57 1.08 -5.89
C TYR A 89 -2.54 2.13 -6.31
N GLU A 90 -1.61 1.75 -7.17
CA GLU A 90 -0.76 2.70 -7.86
C GLU A 90 -1.56 3.52 -8.87
N ASN A 91 -1.07 4.72 -9.18
CA ASN A 91 -1.75 5.61 -10.15
C ASN A 91 -1.58 5.12 -11.59
N LYS A 92 -0.49 4.40 -11.86
CA LYS A 92 -0.12 3.86 -13.17
C LYS A 92 0.54 2.51 -12.96
N THR A 93 0.45 1.61 -13.93
CA THR A 93 1.25 0.40 -13.96
C THR A 93 2.33 0.47 -15.04
N TYR A 94 3.57 0.24 -14.62
CA TYR A 94 4.73 0.03 -15.48
C TYR A 94 5.81 -0.70 -14.67
N GLU A 95 6.74 -1.33 -15.39
CA GLU A 95 7.78 -2.14 -14.79
C GLU A 95 8.58 -1.37 -13.73
N GLY A 96 8.70 -1.94 -12.53
CA GLY A 96 9.44 -1.37 -11.41
C GLY A 96 8.72 -0.26 -10.64
N TYR A 97 7.49 0.11 -11.02
CA TYR A 97 6.74 1.14 -10.29
C TYR A 97 6.06 0.59 -9.05
N VAL A 98 6.75 0.74 -7.91
CA VAL A 98 6.24 0.48 -6.57
C VAL A 98 6.48 1.72 -5.73
N THR A 99 5.44 2.26 -5.09
CA THR A 99 5.54 3.43 -4.23
C THR A 99 5.33 3.06 -2.75
N GLU A 100 5.14 4.05 -1.89
CA GLU A 100 4.90 3.85 -0.47
C GLU A 100 3.55 3.21 -0.13
N LYS A 101 2.58 3.22 -1.05
CA LYS A 101 1.17 2.88 -0.77
C LYS A 101 0.95 1.52 -0.08
N PRO A 102 1.47 0.39 -0.59
CA PRO A 102 1.26 -0.90 0.06
C PRO A 102 1.99 -0.98 1.42
N PHE A 103 3.16 -0.34 1.54
CA PHE A 103 3.92 -0.26 2.79
C PHE A 103 3.22 0.60 3.84
N GLN A 104 2.58 1.70 3.43
CA GLN A 104 1.83 2.58 4.32
C GLN A 104 0.64 1.85 4.95
N ALA A 105 -0.10 1.09 4.14
CA ALA A 105 -1.18 0.22 4.62
C ALA A 105 -0.65 -0.87 5.58
N TYR A 106 0.44 -1.54 5.19
CA TYR A 106 1.09 -2.55 6.03
C TYR A 106 1.52 -2.00 7.40
N LEU A 107 2.21 -0.86 7.40
CA LEU A 107 2.74 -0.20 8.61
C LEU A 107 1.64 0.35 9.52
N ALA A 108 0.48 0.70 8.96
CA ALA A 108 -0.73 1.04 9.70
C ALA A 108 -1.40 -0.19 10.34
N GLY A 109 -0.98 -1.40 9.99
CA GLY A 109 -1.62 -2.63 10.48
C GLY A 109 -2.96 -2.88 9.79
N ALA A 110 -3.01 -2.66 8.48
CA ALA A 110 -4.10 -3.04 7.59
C ALA A 110 -3.58 -3.96 6.46
N ALA A 111 -4.48 -4.72 5.84
CA ALA A 111 -4.18 -5.55 4.67
C ALA A 111 -4.27 -4.70 3.38
N PRO A 112 -3.18 -4.57 2.61
CA PRO A 112 -3.21 -3.79 1.37
C PRO A 112 -3.96 -4.54 0.25
N ILE A 113 -4.89 -3.86 -0.42
CA ILE A 113 -5.44 -4.28 -1.71
C ILE A 113 -4.65 -3.54 -2.78
N TYR A 114 -3.80 -4.24 -3.52
CA TYR A 114 -2.72 -3.65 -4.28
C TYR A 114 -2.89 -3.86 -5.78
N TYR A 115 -2.78 -2.78 -6.55
CA TYR A 115 -2.79 -2.81 -8.02
C TYR A 115 -1.52 -2.14 -8.51
N ALA A 116 -0.66 -2.93 -9.14
CA ALA A 116 0.61 -2.50 -9.70
C ALA A 116 0.97 -3.40 -10.89
N ASP A 117 2.11 -3.14 -11.51
CA ASP A 117 2.66 -4.08 -12.49
C ASP A 117 3.19 -5.34 -11.79
N LYS A 118 2.84 -6.53 -12.31
CA LYS A 118 3.21 -7.81 -11.70
C LYS A 118 4.61 -8.28 -12.10
N SER A 119 5.15 -7.78 -13.22
CA SER A 119 6.41 -8.27 -13.79
C SER A 119 7.63 -7.96 -12.91
N TYR A 120 7.49 -7.01 -11.97
CA TYR A 120 8.58 -6.58 -11.09
C TYR A 120 8.20 -6.44 -9.60
N VAL A 121 7.44 -7.39 -9.05
CA VAL A 121 7.09 -7.37 -7.62
C VAL A 121 8.16 -8.09 -6.77
N LYS A 122 9.43 -7.69 -6.92
CA LYS A 122 10.54 -8.22 -6.08
C LYS A 122 10.58 -7.59 -4.69
N ASP A 123 9.91 -6.46 -4.53
CA ASP A 123 9.96 -5.64 -3.31
C ASP A 123 8.76 -5.85 -2.38
N VAL A 124 7.68 -6.48 -2.89
CA VAL A 124 6.45 -6.75 -2.13
C VAL A 124 6.20 -8.25 -2.11
N ASN A 125 6.08 -8.83 -0.92
CA ASN A 125 5.70 -10.23 -0.74
C ASN A 125 4.24 -10.42 -1.18
N PRO A 126 3.94 -11.26 -2.19
CA PRO A 126 2.57 -11.47 -2.66
C PRO A 126 1.65 -12.09 -1.61
N LYS A 127 2.20 -12.73 -0.56
CA LYS A 127 1.39 -13.26 0.55
C LYS A 127 0.98 -12.20 1.57
N ALA A 128 1.57 -11.01 1.53
CA ALA A 128 1.29 -9.91 2.47
C ALA A 128 0.28 -8.89 1.94
N VAL A 129 -0.16 -9.05 0.68
CA VAL A 129 -1.06 -8.14 -0.03
C VAL A 129 -2.10 -8.93 -0.83
N ILE A 130 -3.26 -8.33 -1.09
CA ILE A 130 -4.23 -8.85 -2.05
C ILE A 130 -3.93 -8.20 -3.39
N PHE A 131 -3.27 -8.91 -4.30
CA PHE A 131 -2.85 -8.33 -5.59
C PHE A 131 -4.02 -8.37 -6.59
N ALA A 132 -4.56 -7.22 -6.94
CA ALA A 132 -5.76 -7.09 -7.76
C ALA A 132 -5.61 -7.74 -9.15
N LYS A 133 -4.42 -7.70 -9.75
CA LYS A 133 -4.14 -8.35 -11.04
C LYS A 133 -3.96 -9.87 -10.96
N ASP A 134 -4.10 -10.49 -9.79
CA ASP A 134 -4.13 -11.96 -9.66
C ASP A 134 -5.52 -12.54 -9.96
N PHE A 135 -6.53 -11.68 -10.07
CA PHE A 135 -7.91 -12.04 -10.31
C PHE A 135 -8.27 -11.85 -11.79
N ALA A 136 -9.06 -12.76 -12.34
CA ALA A 136 -9.47 -12.70 -13.75
C ALA A 136 -10.42 -11.53 -14.02
N SER A 137 -11.17 -11.10 -13.00
CA SER A 137 -12.08 -9.97 -13.09
C SER A 137 -12.13 -9.16 -11.79
N GLU A 138 -12.65 -7.95 -11.89
CA GLU A 138 -12.96 -7.11 -10.72
C GLU A 138 -14.00 -7.78 -9.80
N GLU A 139 -14.91 -8.57 -10.37
CA GLU A 139 -15.91 -9.34 -9.63
C GLU A 139 -15.26 -10.44 -8.78
N ASP A 140 -14.26 -11.13 -9.31
CA ASP A 140 -13.52 -12.16 -8.58
C ASP A 140 -12.73 -11.55 -7.41
N LEU A 141 -12.10 -10.39 -7.63
CA LEU A 141 -11.42 -9.63 -6.57
C LEU A 141 -12.41 -9.18 -5.48
N TYR A 142 -13.56 -8.64 -5.89
CA TYR A 142 -14.64 -8.22 -4.99
C TYR A 142 -15.12 -9.38 -4.11
N ASN A 143 -15.44 -10.53 -4.71
CA ASN A 143 -15.89 -11.73 -4.00
C ASN A 143 -14.80 -12.30 -3.10
N TYR A 144 -13.54 -12.27 -3.54
CA TYR A 144 -12.42 -12.69 -2.70
C TYR A 144 -12.28 -11.82 -1.45
N ILE A 145 -12.34 -10.49 -1.57
CA ILE A 145 -12.24 -9.57 -0.42
C ILE A 145 -13.39 -9.78 0.56
N ILE A 146 -14.62 -10.01 0.09
CA ILE A 146 -15.74 -10.39 0.97
C ILE A 146 -15.41 -11.66 1.73
N SER A 147 -14.88 -12.68 1.03
CA SER A 147 -14.52 -13.95 1.67
C SER A 147 -13.41 -13.81 2.72
N VAL A 148 -12.49 -12.85 2.55
CA VAL A 148 -11.43 -12.54 3.52
C VAL A 148 -12.00 -11.72 4.68
N ASP A 149 -12.91 -10.79 4.42
CA ASP A 149 -13.54 -9.99 5.47
C ASP A 149 -14.40 -10.84 6.42
N GLN A 150 -15.06 -11.85 5.88
CA GLN A 150 -15.92 -12.79 6.62
C GLN A 150 -15.16 -13.94 7.28
N ASN A 151 -13.84 -14.04 7.07
CA ASN A 151 -13.02 -15.11 7.59
C ASN A 151 -11.74 -14.56 8.22
N ASP A 152 -11.73 -14.52 9.55
CA ASP A 152 -10.63 -13.98 10.34
C ASP A 152 -9.30 -14.72 10.11
N GLU A 153 -9.34 -16.03 9.85
CA GLU A 153 -8.14 -16.82 9.55
C GLU A 153 -7.51 -16.39 8.23
N LYS A 154 -8.31 -16.25 7.16
CA LYS A 154 -7.84 -15.74 5.86
C LYS A 154 -7.28 -14.33 5.97
N TYR A 155 -7.96 -13.46 6.73
CA TYR A 155 -7.48 -12.10 6.99
C TYR A 155 -6.12 -12.13 7.70
N CYS A 156 -6.02 -12.93 8.76
CA CYS A 156 -4.79 -13.03 9.53
C CYS A 156 -3.66 -13.73 8.79
N GLU A 157 -3.95 -14.65 7.87
CA GLU A 157 -2.96 -15.24 6.96
C GLU A 157 -2.25 -14.15 6.15
N ILE A 158 -3.00 -13.26 5.51
CA ILE A 158 -2.43 -12.12 4.76
C ILE A 158 -1.69 -11.18 5.71
N TYR A 159 -2.29 -10.85 6.86
CA TYR A 159 -1.72 -9.93 7.83
C TYR A 159 -0.38 -10.40 8.42
N ASN A 160 -0.21 -11.69 8.66
CA ASN A 160 0.96 -12.20 9.37
C ASN A 160 2.21 -12.30 8.47
N ASN A 161 2.06 -12.16 7.15
CA ASN A 161 3.18 -12.17 6.22
C ASN A 161 3.97 -10.85 6.27
N SER A 162 5.30 -10.94 6.28
CA SER A 162 6.17 -9.77 6.07
C SER A 162 5.98 -9.21 4.66
N ILE A 163 5.80 -7.89 4.51
CA ILE A 163 5.66 -7.28 3.18
C ILE A 163 6.96 -7.24 2.39
N VAL A 164 8.12 -7.25 3.05
CA VAL A 164 9.40 -7.34 2.35
C VAL A 164 9.78 -8.83 2.23
N PRO A 165 9.98 -9.36 1.01
CA PRO A 165 10.13 -10.80 0.78
C PRO A 165 11.50 -11.37 1.14
N ASN A 166 12.57 -10.57 1.20
CA ASN A 166 13.96 -11.06 1.39
C ASN A 166 14.71 -10.34 2.51
N SER A 167 15.45 -11.10 3.31
CA SER A 167 16.43 -10.60 4.30
C SER A 167 17.69 -10.00 3.65
N LEU A 168 17.96 -10.23 2.37
CA LEU A 168 19.06 -9.59 1.63
C LEU A 168 18.78 -8.11 1.30
N ASN A 169 17.54 -7.67 1.44
CA ASN A 169 17.15 -6.25 1.51
C ASN A 169 17.33 -5.68 2.93
N ASN A 170 18.20 -6.29 3.75
CA ASN A 170 18.55 -5.72 5.04
C ASN A 170 19.33 -4.42 4.83
N TYR A 171 18.96 -3.41 5.60
CA TYR A 171 19.49 -2.05 5.54
C TYR A 171 21.03 -1.99 5.43
N PRO A 172 21.83 -2.78 6.16
CA PRO A 172 23.29 -2.76 6.03
C PRO A 172 23.80 -3.11 4.62
N ILE A 173 23.22 -4.12 3.97
CA ILE A 173 23.65 -4.57 2.62
C ILE A 173 23.32 -3.49 1.59
N ILE A 174 22.08 -2.96 1.64
CA ILE A 174 21.65 -1.88 0.76
C ILE A 174 22.49 -0.63 0.98
N LYS A 175 22.75 -0.27 2.25
CA LYS A 175 23.57 0.89 2.62
C LYS A 175 24.98 0.79 2.06
N GLU A 176 25.64 -0.36 2.21
CA GLU A 176 26.99 -0.56 1.65
C GLU A 176 26.99 -0.54 0.11
N LYS A 177 25.99 -1.15 -0.54
CA LYS A 177 25.85 -1.10 -2.01
C LYS A 177 25.63 0.32 -2.52
N LEU A 178 24.80 1.11 -1.84
CA LEU A 178 24.58 2.52 -2.18
C LEU A 178 25.84 3.35 -1.93
N LYS A 179 26.50 3.15 -0.79
CA LYS A 179 27.77 3.81 -0.47
C LYS A 179 28.81 3.54 -1.56
N GLY A 180 28.98 2.29 -1.98
CA GLY A 180 29.90 1.93 -3.06
C GLY A 180 29.59 2.59 -4.41
N LYS A 181 28.31 2.87 -4.71
CA LYS A 181 27.90 3.61 -5.92
C LYS A 181 28.06 5.12 -5.81
N LEU A 182 27.84 5.69 -4.62
CA LEU A 182 27.83 7.14 -4.39
C LEU A 182 29.23 7.70 -4.10
N LEU A 183 30.08 6.95 -3.40
CA LEU A 183 31.43 7.38 -3.01
C LEU A 183 32.28 7.83 -4.23
N PRO A 184 32.27 7.14 -5.38
CA PRO A 184 33.01 7.57 -6.57
C PRO A 184 32.48 8.85 -7.22
N LEU A 185 31.24 9.27 -6.92
CA LEU A 185 30.63 10.47 -7.49
C LEU A 185 30.93 11.74 -6.69
N LEU A 186 31.42 11.62 -5.45
CA LEU A 186 31.67 12.76 -4.57
C LEU A 186 32.79 13.70 -5.07
N PRO A 187 33.94 13.21 -5.61
CA PRO A 187 34.97 14.10 -6.15
C PRO A 187 34.45 14.94 -7.33
N LEU A 188 33.60 14.34 -8.19
CA LEU A 188 33.00 14.98 -9.37
C LEU A 188 31.98 16.08 -9.02
N LEU A 189 31.48 16.11 -7.78
CA LEU A 189 30.55 17.15 -7.29
C LEU A 189 31.28 18.35 -6.68
N ASN A 190 32.54 18.18 -6.28
CA ASN A 190 33.36 19.23 -5.65
C ASN A 190 34.22 20.02 -6.65
N GLU A 191 34.21 19.64 -7.93
CA GLU A 191 34.90 20.33 -9.03
C GLU A 191 33.98 21.29 -9.83
N LYS A 192 32.80 21.64 -9.28
CA LYS A 192 31.88 22.64 -9.83
C LYS A 192 31.72 23.85 -8.93
#